data_AF-A0A1U7IYX4-F1
#
_entry.id   AF-A0A1U7IYX4-F1
#
_cell.length_a   1.000
_cell.length_b   1.000
_cell.length_c   1.000
_cell.angle_alpha   90.00
_cell.angle_beta   90.00
_cell.angle_gamma   90.00
#
_symmetry.space_group_name_H-M   'P 1'
#
loop_
_entity.id
_entity.type
_entity.pdbx_description
1 polymer ?
#
loop_
_entity_poly.entity_id
_entity_poly.type
_entity_poly.pdbx_seq_one_letter_code
_entity_poly.pdbx_strand_id
1 'polypeptide(L)' 'MHLADGQKLPVYPGDLKAALLDHAGMTHHPKGEATFQLAREIARLTTCCDPEITYWFSRLVELIDDGVG' A
#
# COMPACT_ATOMS: atom_id res chain seq x y z
N MET A 1 -13.23 13.99 10.61
CA MET A 1 -13.57 13.88 9.18
C MET A 1 -14.87 13.11 9.09
N HIS A 2 -15.98 13.77 8.72
CA HIS A 2 -17.27 13.12 8.52
C HIS A 2 -17.26 12.53 7.11
N LEU A 3 -17.24 11.20 6.99
CA LEU A 3 -17.61 10.54 5.74
C LEU A 3 -19.12 10.70 5.61
N ALA A 4 -19.58 11.37 4.56
CA ALA A 4 -21.01 11.42 4.25
C ALA A 4 -21.51 9.98 4.07
N ASP A 5 -22.54 9.61 4.82
CA ASP A 5 -23.16 8.29 4.75
C ASP A 5 -23.49 7.92 3.30
N GLY A 6 -22.77 6.94 2.75
CA GLY A 6 -23.02 6.40 1.40
C GLY A 6 -21.85 6.47 0.41
N GLN A 7 -20.74 7.16 0.71
CA GLN A 7 -19.58 7.15 -0.19
C GLN A 7 -18.75 5.88 0.01
N LYS A 8 -18.95 4.89 -0.85
CA LYS A 8 -18.13 3.67 -0.88
C LYS A 8 -16.67 4.08 -1.15
N LEU A 9 -15.76 3.67 -0.27
CA LEU A 9 -14.33 3.90 -0.47
C LEU A 9 -13.90 3.29 -1.81
N PRO A 10 -12.97 3.94 -2.53
CA PRO A 10 -12.41 3.37 -3.75
C PRO A 10 -11.76 2.02 -3.44
N VAL A 11 -12.19 1.00 -4.18
CA VAL A 11 -11.65 -0.36 -4.13
C VAL A 11 -11.11 -0.70 -5.51
N TYR A 12 -9.87 -1.15 -5.54
CA TYR A 12 -9.20 -1.67 -6.70
C TYR A 12 -9.85 -3.00 -7.11
N PRO A 13 -10.23 -3.18 -8.39
CA PRO A 13 -10.99 -4.34 -8.82
C PRO A 13 -10.16 -5.64 -8.88
N GLY A 14 -8.83 -5.57 -8.77
CA GLY A 14 -7.93 -6.71 -8.83
C GLY A 14 -7.23 -7.01 -7.49
N ASP A 15 -6.19 -7.84 -7.53
CA ASP A 15 -5.31 -8.05 -6.38
C ASP A 15 -4.38 -6.86 -6.22
N LEU A 16 -4.75 -5.93 -5.34
CA LEU A 16 -3.96 -4.73 -5.04
C LEU A 16 -2.54 -5.08 -4.63
N LYS A 17 -2.36 -6.15 -3.83
CA LYS A 17 -1.03 -6.55 -3.36
C LYS A 17 -0.15 -6.96 -4.51
N ALA A 18 -0.64 -7.88 -5.35
CA ALA A 18 0.11 -8.36 -6.50
C ALA A 18 0.46 -7.21 -7.45
N ALA A 19 -0.47 -6.29 -7.70
CA ALA A 19 -0.24 -5.12 -8.56
C ALA A 19 0.82 -4.17 -8.00
N LEU A 20 0.78 -3.88 -6.69
CA LEU A 20 1.77 -3.01 -6.04
C LEU A 20 3.16 -3.65 -5.99
N LEU A 21 3.24 -4.94 -5.70
CA LEU A 21 4.50 -5.67 -5.70
C LEU A 21 5.13 -5.72 -7.09
N ASP A 22 4.33 -5.97 -8.14
CA ASP A 22 4.80 -5.97 -9.52
C ASP A 22 5.28 -4.59 -9.96
N HIS A 23 4.49 -3.55 -9.68
CA HIS A 23 4.82 -2.17 -10.02
C HIS A 23 6.13 -1.69 -9.39
N ALA A 24 6.39 -2.10 -8.14
CA ALA A 24 7.61 -1.74 -7.41
C ALA A 24 8.80 -2.68 -7.66
N GLY A 25 8.68 -3.67 -8.55
CA GLY A 25 9.73 -4.68 -8.76
C GLY A 25 9.98 -5.58 -7.54
N MET A 26 9.00 -5.66 -6.63
CA MET A 26 9.09 -6.36 -5.35
C MET A 26 8.45 -7.75 -5.34
N THR A 27 7.93 -8.24 -6.46
CA THR A 27 7.25 -9.56 -6.58
C THR A 27 8.03 -10.71 -5.95
N HIS A 28 9.36 -10.70 -6.06
CA HIS A 28 10.25 -11.69 -5.47
C HIS A 28 11.18 -11.12 -4.39
N HIS A 29 10.99 -9.86 -4.01
CA HIS A 29 11.83 -9.22 -3.02
C HIS A 29 11.49 -9.76 -1.63
N PRO A 30 12.48 -10.16 -0.80
CA PRO A 30 12.23 -10.79 0.51
C PRO A 30 11.43 -9.91 1.47
N LYS A 31 11.45 -8.58 1.26
CA LYS A 31 10.67 -7.62 2.06
C LYS A 31 9.31 -7.26 1.45
N GLY A 32 8.98 -7.68 0.23
CA GLY A 32 7.78 -7.23 -0.49
C GLY A 32 6.48 -7.45 0.29
N GLU A 33 6.24 -8.69 0.76
CA GLU A 33 5.07 -9.00 1.57
C GLU A 33 5.03 -8.16 2.85
N ALA A 34 6.14 -8.07 3.58
CA ALA A 34 6.22 -7.30 4.82
C ALA A 34 5.94 -5.80 4.60
N THR A 35 6.44 -5.22 3.50
CA THR A 35 6.19 -3.84 3.09
C THR A 35 4.70 -3.60 2.86
N PHE A 36 4.03 -4.50 2.13
CA PHE A 36 2.58 -4.40 1.91
C PHE A 36 1.78 -4.55 3.20
N GLN A 37 2.14 -5.51 4.06
CA GLN A 37 1.45 -5.68 5.35
C GLN A 37 1.57 -4.44 6.22
N LEU A 38 2.76 -3.84 6.31
CA LEU A 38 2.98 -2.62 7.09
C LEU A 38 2.18 -1.44 6.52
N ALA A 39 2.15 -1.25 5.19
CA ALA A 39 1.32 -0.23 4.55
C ALA A 39 -0.16 -0.38 4.91
N ARG A 40 -0.66 -1.62 4.91
CA ARG A 40 -2.04 -1.94 5.28
C ARG A 40 -2.32 -1.71 6.76
N GLU A 41 -1.36 -2.01 7.64
CA GLU A 41 -1.48 -1.75 9.08
C GLU A 41 -1.52 -0.25 9.39
N ILE A 42 -0.71 0.56 8.71
CA ILE A 42 -0.76 2.02 8.86
C ILE A 42 -2.11 2.55 8.37
N ALA A 43 -2.57 2.11 7.19
CA ALA A 43 -3.86 2.53 6.64
C ALA A 43 -5.05 2.15 7.53
N ARG A 44 -4.96 1.08 8.34
CA ARG A 44 -6.00 0.69 9.32
C ARG A 44 -6.21 1.70 10.44
N LEU A 45 -5.23 2.57 10.70
CA LEU A 45 -5.36 3.61 11.73
C LEU A 45 -6.25 4.78 11.26
N THR A 46 -6.66 4.77 9.99
CA THR A 46 -7.36 5.85 9.30
C THR A 46 -8.51 5.29 8.45
N THR A 47 -8.39 5.20 7.12
CA THR A 47 -9.50 4.80 6.23
C THR A 47 -9.36 3.37 5.71
N CYS A 48 -8.16 2.81 5.73
CA CYS A 48 -7.83 1.48 5.20
C CYS A 48 -8.26 1.27 3.74
N CYS A 49 -8.42 2.34 2.96
CA CYS A 49 -8.78 2.25 1.55
C CYS A 49 -7.56 1.99 0.65
N ASP A 50 -7.81 1.47 -0.54
CA ASP A 50 -6.75 1.08 -1.48
C ASP A 50 -5.82 2.23 -1.88
N PRO A 51 -6.30 3.48 -2.11
CA PRO A 51 -5.41 4.63 -2.30
C PRO A 51 -4.49 4.90 -1.12
N GLU A 52 -4.98 4.72 0.11
CA GLU A 52 -4.17 4.94 1.31
C GLU A 52 -3.13 3.83 1.49
N ILE A 53 -3.52 2.57 1.26
CA ILE A 53 -2.58 1.44 1.23
C ILE A 53 -1.50 1.68 0.17
N THR A 54 -1.90 2.14 -1.03
CA THR A 54 -0.97 2.47 -2.12
C THR A 54 -0.01 3.60 -1.74
N TYR A 55 -0.52 4.64 -1.10
CA TYR A 55 0.29 5.76 -0.61
C TYR A 55 1.37 5.29 0.38
N TRP A 56 0.98 4.56 1.42
CA TRP A 56 1.93 4.07 2.42
C TRP A 56 2.91 3.04 1.85
N PHE A 57 2.45 2.16 0.96
CA PHE A 57 3.33 1.21 0.29
C PHE A 57 4.43 1.93 -0.50
N SER A 58 4.06 2.94 -1.29
CA SER A 58 5.02 3.73 -2.09
C SER A 58 6.08 4.40 -1.21
N ARG A 59 5.67 4.98 -0.07
CA ARG A 59 6.62 5.58 0.89
C ARG A 59 7.57 4.56 1.51
N LEU A 60 7.09 3.36 1.81
CA LEU A 60 7.94 2.31 2.38
C LEU A 60 8.91 1.73 1.35
N VAL A 61 8.52 1.66 0.07
CA VAL A 61 9.40 1.26 -1.03
C VAL A 61 10.55 2.25 -1.20
N GLU A 62 10.26 3.56 -1.20
CA GLU A 62 11.28 4.61 -1.25
C GLU A 62 12.36 4.41 -0.16
N LEU A 63 11.94 4.09 1.07
CA LEU A 63 12.85 3.84 2.20
C LEU A 63 13.66 2.53 2.11
N ILE A 64 13.26 1.59 1.26
CA ILE A 64 13.99 0.33 1.04
C ILE A 64 15.06 0.52 -0.04
N ASP A 65 14.85 1.43 -0.99
CA ASP A 65 15.72 1.67 -2.15
C ASP A 65 16.91 2.62 -1.84
N ASP A 66 16.86 3.37 -0.74
CA ASP A 66 17.95 4.26 -0.27
C ASP A 66 19.22 3.51 0.27
N GLY A 67 19.42 2.26 -0.13
CA GLY A 67 20.59 1.43 0.18
C GLY A 67 21.77 1.59 -0.79
N VAL A 68 21.78 2.59 -1.67
CA VAL A 68 22.92 2.87 -2.57
C VAL A 68 23.23 4.37 -2.62
N GLY A 69 24.29 4.73 -1.90
CA GLY A 69 25.13 5.90 -2.08
C GLY A 69 26.53 5.57 -1.61
#